data_AF-A0A0A2KTP5-F1
#
_entry.id   AF-A0A0A2KTP5-F1
#
_cell.length_a   1.000
_cell.length_b   1.000
_cell.length_c   1.000
_cell.angle_alpha   90.00
_cell.angle_beta   90.00
_cell.angle_gamma   90.00
#
_symmetry.space_group_name_H-M   'P 1'
#
loop_
_entity.id
_entity.type
_entity.pdbx_description
1 polymer ?
#
loop_
_entity_poly.entity_id
_entity_poly.type
_entity_poly.pdbx_seq_one_letter_code
_entity_poly.pdbx_strand_id
1 'polypeptide(L)'
;METIEKATAVAPSAPPIRSGPPPSLPRTSSNGSSSIGVSLAELREDREIIVKVRDSDTRETLRRRIPREIVEQAERTWEQAARRKASAPLGGGCHFLAAKVLPSGDVKMTANSASGAELLRKHADGWLKSFGPAAHVRKPTWGVVVRGVDTKTMLLTPESMAGMAKELVRQNSHSWGDSEREVEILHLGWLVDDDDDDDDEFIDPI
;
A
#
# COMPACT_ATOMS: atom_id res chain seq x y z
N MET A 1 -18.08 47.92 -48.92
CA MET A 1 -17.54 46.99 -47.92
C MET A 1 -18.73 46.31 -47.26
N GLU A 2 -18.73 44.98 -47.26
CA GLU A 2 -19.62 44.05 -46.54
C GLU A 2 -21.14 44.06 -46.82
N THR A 3 -21.51 43.28 -47.84
CA THR A 3 -22.39 42.08 -47.79
C THR A 3 -22.28 41.33 -46.44
N ILE A 4 -23.28 40.63 -45.85
CA ILE A 4 -24.25 39.67 -46.38
C ILE A 4 -25.35 39.36 -45.33
N GLU A 5 -26.61 39.28 -45.76
CA GLU A 5 -27.74 38.61 -45.08
C GLU A 5 -27.65 37.08 -45.21
N LYS A 6 -28.17 36.31 -44.23
CA LYS A 6 -28.77 34.97 -44.40
C LYS A 6 -29.40 34.49 -43.09
N ALA A 7 -30.72 34.44 -42.94
CA ALA A 7 -31.74 33.54 -43.50
C ALA A 7 -31.85 32.17 -42.80
N THR A 8 -33.08 31.96 -42.30
CA THR A 8 -33.71 30.70 -41.92
C THR A 8 -33.70 29.67 -43.05
N ALA A 9 -33.52 28.38 -42.74
CA ALA A 9 -33.91 27.27 -43.61
C ALA A 9 -34.01 25.93 -42.84
N VAL A 10 -35.26 25.44 -42.74
CA VAL A 10 -35.74 24.09 -43.06
C VAL A 10 -34.73 22.94 -43.16
N ALA A 11 -35.05 21.85 -42.43
CA ALA A 11 -34.43 20.54 -42.48
C ALA A 11 -34.53 19.83 -43.85
N PRO A 12 -33.58 18.92 -44.14
CA PRO A 12 -33.92 17.73 -44.90
C PRO A 12 -33.37 16.42 -44.30
N SER A 13 -34.27 15.44 -44.23
CA SER A 13 -34.12 13.98 -44.36
C SER A 13 -32.77 13.29 -44.12
N ALA A 14 -32.77 12.34 -43.20
CA ALA A 14 -31.78 11.25 -43.08
C ALA A 14 -31.77 10.32 -44.32
N PRO A 15 -30.64 9.63 -44.59
CA PRO A 15 -30.69 8.21 -44.96
C PRO A 15 -29.53 7.40 -44.30
N PRO A 16 -29.42 6.07 -44.52
CA PRO A 16 -29.60 5.03 -43.52
C PRO A 16 -28.31 4.57 -42.80
N ILE A 17 -28.53 3.91 -41.67
CA ILE A 17 -27.59 3.14 -40.86
C ILE A 17 -26.81 2.16 -41.76
N ARG A 18 -25.51 2.38 -41.91
CA ARG A 18 -24.56 1.35 -42.38
C ARG A 18 -23.76 0.90 -41.17
N SER A 19 -24.18 -0.20 -40.57
CA SER A 19 -23.53 -0.87 -39.45
C SER A 19 -22.13 -1.34 -39.87
N GLY A 20 -21.12 -0.52 -39.64
CA GLY A 20 -19.73 -0.96 -39.54
C GLY A 20 -19.52 -1.66 -38.20
N PRO A 21 -18.65 -2.69 -38.12
CA PRO A 21 -18.34 -3.32 -36.84
C PRO A 21 -17.72 -2.28 -35.89
N PRO A 22 -17.99 -2.33 -34.58
CA PRO A 22 -17.38 -1.42 -33.62
C PRO A 22 -15.85 -1.53 -33.70
N PRO A 23 -15.09 -0.46 -33.44
CA PRO A 23 -13.63 -0.54 -33.39
C PRO A 23 -13.24 -1.59 -32.35
N SER A 24 -12.71 -2.70 -32.83
CA SER A 24 -12.22 -3.79 -32.00
C SER A 24 -11.09 -3.26 -31.11
N LEU A 25 -11.31 -3.34 -29.79
CA LEU A 25 -10.30 -3.14 -28.76
C LEU A 25 -9.03 -3.94 -29.12
N PRO A 26 -7.82 -3.40 -28.93
CA PRO A 26 -6.60 -4.12 -29.22
C PRO A 26 -6.53 -5.36 -28.32
N ARG A 27 -6.69 -6.53 -28.93
CA ARG A 27 -6.54 -7.83 -28.28
C ARG A 27 -5.03 -8.11 -28.17
N THR A 28 -4.42 -7.71 -27.06
CA THR A 28 -3.06 -8.12 -26.72
C THR A 28 -3.06 -9.57 -26.28
N SER A 29 -2.81 -10.48 -27.22
CA SER A 29 -2.33 -11.82 -26.91
C SER A 29 -0.82 -11.75 -26.73
N SER A 30 -0.34 -11.80 -25.50
CA SER A 30 1.05 -12.09 -25.19
C SER A 30 1.11 -13.23 -24.19
N ASN A 31 1.55 -14.40 -24.66
CA ASN A 31 2.04 -15.46 -23.80
C ASN A 31 3.37 -14.98 -23.22
N GLY A 32 3.38 -14.64 -21.94
CA GLY A 32 4.54 -14.17 -21.20
C GLY A 32 4.11 -13.78 -19.79
N SER A 33 4.85 -14.27 -18.80
CA SER A 33 4.60 -14.15 -17.35
C SER A 33 3.88 -12.85 -16.97
N SER A 34 2.60 -12.97 -16.60
CA SER A 34 1.78 -11.81 -16.25
C SER A 34 2.18 -11.34 -14.86
N SER A 35 2.93 -10.23 -14.76
CA SER A 35 2.74 -9.37 -13.60
C SER A 35 1.29 -8.88 -13.70
N ILE A 36 0.50 -9.17 -12.68
CA ILE A 36 -0.87 -8.64 -12.58
C ILE A 36 -0.72 -7.12 -12.61
N GLY A 37 -1.29 -6.47 -13.63
CA GLY A 37 -1.26 -5.01 -13.72
C GLY A 37 -1.86 -4.44 -12.43
N VAL A 38 -1.12 -3.54 -11.78
CA VAL A 38 -1.51 -2.96 -10.49
C VAL A 38 -2.87 -2.28 -10.65
N SER A 39 -3.85 -2.74 -9.88
CA SER A 39 -5.20 -2.20 -9.90
C SER A 39 -5.20 -0.75 -9.38
N LEU A 40 -6.19 0.03 -9.80
CA LEU A 40 -6.37 1.39 -9.26
C LEU A 40 -6.58 1.38 -7.72
N ALA A 41 -7.12 0.29 -7.17
CA ALA A 41 -7.28 0.11 -5.74
C ALA A 41 -5.91 -0.03 -5.04
N GLU A 42 -5.02 -0.86 -5.57
CA GLU A 42 -3.65 -1.02 -5.06
C GLU A 42 -2.85 0.29 -5.18
N LEU A 43 -2.96 1.01 -6.31
CA LEU A 43 -2.35 2.34 -6.47
C LEU A 43 -2.89 3.38 -5.49
N ARG A 44 -4.13 3.21 -4.99
CA ARG A 44 -4.69 4.06 -3.94
C ARG A 44 -4.12 3.67 -2.59
N GLU A 45 -4.03 2.38 -2.28
CA GLU A 45 -3.44 1.86 -1.03
C GLU A 45 -1.97 2.28 -0.88
N ASP A 46 -1.22 2.34 -1.97
CA ASP A 46 0.17 2.83 -1.96
C ASP A 46 0.31 4.26 -1.44
N ARG A 47 -0.73 5.09 -1.65
CA ARG A 47 -0.81 6.49 -1.19
C ARG A 47 -1.26 6.61 0.27
N GLU A 48 -1.68 5.51 0.91
CA GLU A 48 -2.23 5.53 2.27
C GLU A 48 -1.16 5.31 3.34
N ILE A 49 -1.16 6.18 4.34
CA ILE A 49 -0.27 6.09 5.50
C ILE A 49 -1.14 5.89 6.73
N ILE A 50 -0.87 4.84 7.50
CA ILE A 50 -1.56 4.60 8.77
C ILE A 50 -0.68 5.10 9.91
N VAL A 51 -1.20 6.07 10.66
CA VAL A 51 -0.61 6.57 11.89
C VAL A 51 -1.24 5.83 13.07
N LYS A 52 -0.40 5.10 13.80
CA LYS A 52 -0.77 4.42 15.03
C LYS A 52 -0.67 5.39 16.20
N VAL A 53 -1.81 5.64 16.85
CA VAL A 53 -1.90 6.54 18.01
C VAL A 53 -2.03 5.69 19.27
N ARG A 54 -1.07 5.82 20.19
CA ARG A 54 -1.04 5.01 21.42
C ARG A 54 -1.81 5.63 22.58
N ASP A 55 -1.82 6.95 22.63
CA ASP A 55 -2.43 7.72 23.72
C ASP A 55 -3.96 7.81 23.58
N SER A 56 -4.70 7.48 24.65
CA SER A 56 -6.16 7.46 24.63
C SER A 56 -6.76 8.86 24.50
N ASP A 57 -6.18 9.85 25.16
CA ASP A 57 -6.68 11.22 25.18
C ASP A 57 -6.49 11.88 23.82
N THR A 58 -5.35 11.61 23.18
CA THR A 58 -5.08 12.01 21.80
C THR A 58 -6.05 11.34 20.83
N ARG A 59 -6.33 10.04 20.98
CA ARG A 59 -7.34 9.34 20.14
C ARG A 59 -8.72 9.98 20.29
N GLU A 60 -9.14 10.30 21.50
CA GLU A 60 -10.44 10.91 21.76
C GLU A 60 -10.52 12.35 21.23
N THR A 61 -9.43 13.10 21.35
CA THR A 61 -9.31 14.44 20.75
C THR A 61 -9.41 14.38 19.23
N LEU A 62 -8.71 13.43 18.59
CA LEU A 62 -8.74 13.25 17.14
C LEU A 62 -10.13 12.87 16.62
N ARG A 63 -10.88 12.04 17.36
CA ARG A 63 -12.26 11.67 17.00
C ARG A 63 -13.22 12.86 16.94
N ARG A 64 -12.96 13.90 17.73
CA ARG A 64 -13.79 15.12 17.78
C ARG A 64 -13.40 16.14 16.70
N ARG A 65 -12.24 15.97 16.06
CA ARG A 65 -11.75 16.88 15.02
C ARG A 65 -12.33 16.55 13.66
N ILE A 66 -12.44 17.59 12.84
CA ILE A 66 -12.86 17.42 11.45
C ILE A 66 -11.65 16.93 10.65
N PRO A 67 -11.82 15.95 9.73
CA PRO A 67 -10.75 15.45 8.85
C PRO A 67 -9.82 16.51 8.26
N ARG A 68 -10.38 17.64 7.83
CA ARG A 68 -9.63 18.76 7.26
C ARG A 68 -8.63 19.36 8.25
N GLU A 69 -9.01 19.52 9.51
CA GLU A 69 -8.13 20.08 10.55
C GLU A 69 -6.95 19.16 10.85
N ILE A 70 -7.16 17.84 10.73
CA ILE A 70 -6.11 16.84 10.91
C ILE A 70 -5.08 16.94 9.78
N VAL A 71 -5.55 17.09 8.53
CA VAL A 71 -4.68 17.32 7.36
C VAL A 71 -3.90 18.62 7.53
N GLU A 72 -4.59 19.73 7.80
CA GLU A 72 -3.94 21.04 7.98
C GLU A 72 -2.90 21.02 9.10
N GLN A 73 -3.17 20.30 10.19
CA GLN A 73 -2.21 20.17 11.28
C GLN A 73 -0.97 19.37 10.87
N ALA A 74 -1.15 18.27 10.14
CA ALA A 74 -0.05 17.44 9.66
C ALA A 74 0.78 18.16 8.60
N GLU A 75 0.15 18.90 7.69
CA GLU A 75 0.84 19.76 6.72
C GLU A 75 1.63 20.87 7.41
N ARG A 76 1.05 21.54 8.41
CA ARG A 76 1.78 22.55 9.18
C ARG A 76 3.03 21.99 9.86
N THR A 77 2.95 20.80 10.48
CA THR A 77 4.13 20.18 11.10
C THR A 77 5.13 19.68 10.07
N TRP A 78 4.65 19.17 8.93
CA TRP A 78 5.47 18.79 7.80
C TRP A 78 6.26 19.96 7.23
N GLU A 79 5.60 21.07 6.89
CA GLU A 79 6.24 22.29 6.39
C GLU A 79 7.25 22.85 7.40
N GLN A 80 6.92 22.83 8.69
CA GLN A 80 7.85 23.24 9.75
C GLN A 80 9.08 22.32 9.81
N ALA A 81 8.90 21.00 9.67
CA ALA A 81 10.00 20.05 9.63
C ALA A 81 10.87 20.24 8.37
N ALA A 82 10.24 20.48 7.22
CA ALA A 82 10.91 20.77 5.96
C ALA A 82 11.78 22.04 6.06
N ARG A 83 11.22 23.13 6.61
CA ARG A 83 11.95 24.39 6.85
C ARG A 83 13.13 24.20 7.79
N ARG A 84 12.98 23.42 8.87
CA ARG A 84 14.06 23.17 9.84
C ARG A 84 15.20 22.33 9.27
N LYS A 85 14.92 21.42 8.34
CA LYS A 85 15.92 20.53 7.73
C LYS A 85 16.59 21.11 6.48
N ALA A 86 16.28 22.35 6.08
CA ALA A 86 16.84 23.06 4.91
C ALA A 86 16.92 22.22 3.61
N SER A 87 16.07 21.20 3.48
CA SER A 87 16.15 20.20 2.41
C SER A 87 15.01 20.45 1.42
N ALA A 88 15.39 20.92 0.22
CA ALA A 88 14.48 21.11 -0.92
C ALA A 88 13.58 19.89 -1.25
N PRO A 89 14.00 18.61 -1.04
CA PRO A 89 13.13 17.46 -1.28
C PRO A 89 11.87 17.40 -0.39
N LEU A 90 11.90 17.99 0.81
CA LEU A 90 10.77 17.95 1.75
C LEU A 90 9.67 18.97 1.38
N GLY A 91 10.00 20.02 0.61
CA GLY A 91 9.07 21.10 0.27
C GLY A 91 8.47 21.03 -1.14
N GLY A 92 8.93 20.11 -1.99
CA GLY A 92 8.66 20.14 -3.43
C GLY A 92 7.71 19.05 -3.93
N GLY A 93 6.46 19.04 -3.44
CA GLY A 93 5.39 18.32 -4.13
C GLY A 93 4.85 17.04 -3.50
N CYS A 94 5.19 16.72 -2.25
CA CYS A 94 4.44 15.73 -1.45
C CYS A 94 3.59 16.45 -0.40
N HIS A 95 2.31 16.07 -0.30
CA HIS A 95 1.35 16.62 0.67
C HIS A 95 0.22 15.62 0.93
N PHE A 96 -0.47 15.81 2.04
CA PHE A 96 -1.66 15.10 2.47
C PHE A 96 -2.91 15.67 1.78
N LEU A 97 -3.69 14.81 1.14
CA LEU A 97 -4.97 15.14 0.52
C LEU A 97 -6.14 14.98 1.49
N ALA A 98 -6.06 13.96 2.34
CA ALA A 98 -7.16 13.58 3.22
C ALA A 98 -6.64 12.89 4.48
N ALA A 99 -7.45 12.95 5.53
CA ALA A 99 -7.27 12.16 6.74
C ALA A 99 -8.62 11.54 7.14
N LYS A 100 -8.56 10.39 7.79
CA LYS A 100 -9.72 9.71 8.36
C LYS A 100 -9.32 9.05 9.65
N VAL A 101 -10.01 9.37 10.74
CA VAL A 101 -9.87 8.63 12.00
C VAL A 101 -10.59 7.29 11.84
N LEU A 102 -9.89 6.20 12.15
CA LEU A 102 -10.41 4.84 12.09
C LEU A 102 -11.19 4.52 13.38
N PRO A 103 -12.06 3.49 13.38
CA PRO A 103 -12.73 3.03 14.60
C PRO A 103 -11.76 2.70 15.74
N SER A 104 -10.56 2.19 15.39
CA SER A 104 -9.46 1.95 16.32
C SER A 104 -8.87 3.22 16.94
N GLY A 105 -9.25 4.43 16.51
CA GLY A 105 -8.63 5.70 16.92
C GLY A 105 -7.32 6.03 16.22
N ASP A 106 -6.80 5.12 15.40
CA ASP A 106 -5.69 5.38 14.49
C ASP A 106 -6.11 6.36 13.39
N VAL A 107 -5.15 7.01 12.73
CA VAL A 107 -5.44 7.94 11.64
C VAL A 107 -4.92 7.38 10.33
N LYS A 108 -5.82 7.27 9.35
CA LYS A 108 -5.48 6.98 7.96
C LYS A 108 -5.29 8.30 7.21
N MET A 109 -4.11 8.53 6.69
CA MET A 109 -3.77 9.68 5.87
C MET A 109 -3.60 9.27 4.42
N THR A 110 -4.01 10.11 3.48
CA THR A 110 -3.86 9.86 2.05
C THR A 110 -2.96 10.93 1.45
N ALA A 111 -1.87 10.51 0.82
CA ALA A 111 -0.93 11.39 0.15
C ALA A 111 -1.32 11.67 -1.31
N ASN A 112 -0.73 12.73 -1.86
CA ASN A 112 -0.94 13.13 -3.25
C ASN A 112 -0.25 12.24 -4.30
N SER A 113 0.58 11.27 -3.92
CA SER A 113 1.15 10.25 -4.83
C SER A 113 1.76 9.10 -4.03
N ALA A 114 2.02 7.95 -4.66
CA ALA A 114 2.66 6.81 -4.00
C ALA A 114 4.09 7.18 -3.56
N SER A 115 4.86 7.83 -4.43
CA SER A 115 6.18 8.37 -4.11
C SER A 115 6.13 9.43 -3.00
N GLY A 116 5.08 10.25 -2.96
CA GLY A 116 4.84 11.20 -1.88
C GLY A 116 4.56 10.50 -0.55
N ALA A 117 3.77 9.43 -0.56
CA ALA A 117 3.52 8.63 0.65
C ALA A 117 4.82 8.00 1.18
N GLU A 118 5.65 7.45 0.30
CA GLU A 118 6.97 6.90 0.66
C GLU A 118 7.86 7.96 1.31
N LEU A 119 7.92 9.17 0.74
CA LEU A 119 8.73 10.27 1.30
C LEU A 119 8.22 10.71 2.68
N LEU A 120 6.89 10.79 2.84
CA LEU A 120 6.25 11.12 4.12
C LEU A 120 6.48 10.03 5.18
N ARG A 121 6.55 8.75 4.79
CA ARG A 121 6.94 7.64 5.68
C ARG A 121 8.40 7.76 6.10
N LYS A 122 9.32 8.01 5.16
CA LYS A 122 10.76 8.18 5.43
C LYS A 122 11.06 9.33 6.39
N HIS A 123 10.24 10.38 6.36
CA HIS A 123 10.42 11.57 7.20
C HIS A 123 9.33 11.75 8.26
N ALA A 124 8.76 10.63 8.72
CA ALA A 124 7.71 10.59 9.72
C ALA A 124 8.04 11.37 11.00
N ASP A 125 9.27 11.25 11.51
CA ASP A 125 9.73 11.91 12.75
C ASP A 125 9.50 13.44 12.78
N GLY A 126 9.44 14.06 11.59
CA GLY A 126 9.21 15.50 11.46
C GLY A 126 7.77 15.91 11.76
N TRP A 127 6.79 15.19 11.20
CA TRP A 127 5.38 15.60 11.23
C TRP A 127 4.55 14.83 12.26
N LEU A 128 4.96 13.61 12.62
CA LEU A 128 4.22 12.67 13.48
C LEU A 128 4.01 13.17 14.90
N LYS A 129 4.81 14.16 15.34
CA LYS A 129 4.69 14.84 16.62
C LYS A 129 3.31 15.50 16.83
N SER A 130 2.58 15.81 15.76
CA SER A 130 1.20 16.31 15.86
C SER A 130 0.20 15.27 16.39
N PHE A 131 0.55 13.98 16.36
CA PHE A 131 -0.29 12.86 16.78
C PHE A 131 0.11 12.28 18.15
N GLY A 132 0.98 12.98 18.88
CA GLY A 132 1.45 12.59 20.20
C GLY A 132 2.86 11.98 20.22
N PRO A 133 3.49 11.88 21.40
CA PRO A 133 4.89 11.47 21.53
C PRO A 133 5.16 10.00 21.19
N ALA A 134 4.16 9.14 21.37
CA ALA A 134 4.25 7.70 21.08
C ALA A 134 3.55 7.30 19.77
N ALA A 135 3.17 8.29 18.95
CA ALA A 135 2.64 8.00 17.62
C ALA A 135 3.75 7.45 16.72
N HIS A 136 3.41 6.46 15.90
CA HIS A 136 4.33 5.90 14.90
C HIS A 136 3.57 5.61 13.60
N VAL A 137 4.28 5.63 12.48
CA VAL A 137 3.71 5.21 11.20
C VAL A 137 3.78 3.69 11.12
N ARG A 138 2.66 3.05 10.76
CA ARG A 138 2.61 1.61 10.51
C ARG A 138 3.49 1.31 9.30
N LYS A 139 4.54 0.50 9.49
CA LYS A 139 5.30 -0.07 8.37
C LYS A 139 4.36 -0.92 7.52
N PRO A 140 4.30 -0.75 6.20
CA PRO A 140 3.57 -1.68 5.35
C PRO A 140 4.20 -3.08 5.51
N THR A 141 3.35 -4.07 5.74
CA THR A 141 3.75 -5.47 5.89
C THR A 141 2.98 -6.27 4.86
N TRP A 142 3.70 -7.09 4.11
CA TRP A 142 3.12 -7.99 3.12
C TRP A 142 3.20 -9.43 3.63
N GLY A 143 2.14 -10.20 3.40
CA GLY A 143 2.14 -11.63 3.64
C GLY A 143 2.46 -12.36 2.35
N VAL A 144 3.43 -13.28 2.39
CA VAL A 144 3.78 -14.15 1.26
C VAL A 144 3.57 -15.59 1.71
N VAL A 145 2.82 -16.35 0.91
CA VAL A 145 2.62 -17.78 1.13
C VAL A 145 3.31 -18.52 -0.01
N VAL A 146 4.28 -19.36 0.33
CA VAL A 146 4.98 -20.23 -0.62
C VAL A 146 4.46 -21.64 -0.44
N ARG A 147 4.11 -22.31 -1.55
CA ARG A 147 3.65 -23.70 -1.56
C ARG A 147 4.70 -24.59 -2.22
N GLY A 148 4.69 -25.88 -1.89
CA GLY A 148 5.54 -26.89 -2.53
C GLY A 148 6.99 -26.88 -2.08
N VAL A 149 7.28 -26.33 -0.90
CA VAL A 149 8.60 -26.46 -0.28
C VAL A 149 8.60 -27.72 0.57
N ASP A 150 9.56 -28.62 0.30
CA ASP A 150 9.70 -29.87 1.04
C ASP A 150 10.23 -29.58 2.45
N THR A 151 9.44 -29.93 3.45
CA THR A 151 9.74 -29.72 4.87
C THR A 151 10.33 -30.97 5.55
N LYS A 152 10.37 -32.12 4.87
CA LYS A 152 10.74 -33.42 5.49
C LYS A 152 12.15 -33.46 6.07
N THR A 153 13.06 -32.65 5.50
CA THR A 153 14.46 -32.57 5.96
C THR A 153 14.76 -31.28 6.73
N MET A 154 13.76 -30.44 6.98
CA MET A 154 13.96 -29.16 7.66
C MET A 154 13.72 -29.31 9.16
N LEU A 155 14.64 -28.76 9.96
CA LEU A 155 14.38 -28.49 11.37
C LEU A 155 13.46 -27.27 11.45
N LEU A 156 12.26 -27.43 12.02
CA LEU A 156 11.24 -26.38 12.12
C LEU A 156 11.16 -25.78 13.54
N THR A 157 12.31 -25.55 14.18
CA THR A 157 12.35 -24.89 15.49
C THR A 157 12.30 -23.37 15.36
N PRO A 158 11.83 -22.60 16.37
CA PRO A 158 11.84 -21.15 16.35
C PRO A 158 13.19 -20.53 16.00
N GLU A 159 14.28 -21.10 16.50
CA GLU A 159 15.65 -20.63 16.27
C GLU A 159 16.09 -20.88 14.82
N SER A 160 15.80 -22.07 14.29
CA SER A 160 16.12 -22.41 12.89
C SER A 160 15.34 -21.53 11.91
N MET A 161 14.07 -21.24 12.19
CA MET A 161 13.24 -20.35 11.39
C MET A 161 13.74 -18.90 11.45
N ALA A 162 14.16 -18.42 12.62
CA ALA A 162 14.78 -17.09 12.74
C ALA A 162 16.11 -17.00 11.95
N GLY A 163 16.90 -18.08 11.94
CA GLY A 163 18.10 -18.20 11.12
C GLY A 163 17.80 -18.17 9.62
N MET A 164 16.82 -18.97 9.17
CA MET A 164 16.36 -19.00 7.78
C MET A 164 15.82 -17.64 7.33
N ALA A 165 15.04 -16.95 8.17
CA ALA A 165 14.52 -15.62 7.86
C ALA A 165 15.66 -14.62 7.57
N LYS A 166 16.71 -14.60 8.40
CA LYS A 166 17.90 -13.76 8.18
C LYS A 166 18.61 -14.12 6.89
N GLU A 167 18.76 -15.41 6.61
CA GLU A 167 19.42 -15.90 5.40
C GLU A 167 18.63 -15.54 4.14
N LEU A 168 17.29 -15.65 4.16
CA LEU A 168 16.43 -15.24 3.05
C LEU A 168 16.57 -13.74 2.75
N VAL A 169 16.60 -12.88 3.77
CA VAL A 169 16.84 -11.44 3.59
C VAL A 169 18.20 -11.20 2.94
N ARG A 170 19.24 -11.89 3.43
CA ARG A 170 20.62 -11.77 2.92
C ARG A 170 20.74 -12.22 1.47
N GLN A 171 20.23 -13.40 1.14
CA GLN A 171 20.31 -13.99 -0.19
C GLN A 171 19.57 -13.17 -1.24
N ASN A 172 18.45 -12.56 -0.85
CA ASN A 172 17.64 -11.73 -1.76
C ASN A 172 18.01 -10.25 -1.73
N SER A 173 19.13 -9.88 -1.09
CA SER A 173 19.57 -8.48 -0.93
C SER A 173 19.56 -7.67 -2.24
N HIS A 174 19.88 -8.32 -3.37
CA HIS A 174 19.87 -7.70 -4.71
C HIS A 174 18.48 -7.45 -5.30
N SER A 175 17.42 -8.09 -4.78
CA SER A 175 16.07 -8.08 -5.37
C SER A 175 15.16 -7.03 -4.73
N TRP A 176 15.56 -6.48 -3.58
CA TRP A 176 14.74 -5.57 -2.79
C TRP A 176 14.69 -4.12 -3.34
N GLY A 177 15.42 -3.84 -4.43
CA GLY A 177 15.54 -2.51 -5.04
C GLY A 177 16.63 -1.66 -4.38
N ASP A 178 16.85 -0.46 -4.91
CA ASP A 178 17.97 0.41 -4.51
C ASP A 178 17.89 0.84 -3.03
N SER A 179 18.63 0.12 -2.19
CA SER A 179 19.60 0.64 -1.22
C SER A 179 19.14 1.65 -0.14
N GLU A 180 17.89 1.64 0.32
CA GLU A 180 17.50 2.35 1.57
C GLU A 180 16.34 1.70 2.34
N ARG A 181 15.75 0.62 1.81
CA ARG A 181 14.64 -0.08 2.47
C ARG A 181 15.21 -1.18 3.36
N GLU A 182 15.11 -0.98 4.67
CA GLU A 182 15.34 -2.04 5.64
C GLU A 182 14.21 -3.08 5.47
N VAL A 183 14.51 -4.17 4.75
CA VAL A 183 13.60 -5.30 4.59
C VAL A 183 13.82 -6.24 5.76
N GLU A 184 12.75 -6.50 6.50
CA GLU A 184 12.75 -7.37 7.67
C GLU A 184 11.63 -8.40 7.52
N ILE A 185 11.93 -9.67 7.80
CA ILE A 185 10.92 -10.71 7.93
C ILE A 185 10.46 -10.72 9.39
N LEU A 186 9.27 -10.19 9.65
CA LEU A 186 8.68 -10.12 11.00
C LEU A 186 8.22 -11.48 11.52
N HIS A 187 7.79 -12.36 10.63
CA HIS A 187 7.33 -13.71 10.96
C HIS A 187 7.62 -14.66 9.81
N LEU A 188 8.15 -15.84 10.15
CA LEU A 188 8.30 -16.97 9.26
C LEU A 188 7.73 -18.19 10.00
N GLY A 189 6.88 -18.95 9.30
CA GLY A 189 6.24 -20.12 9.85
C GLY A 189 5.85 -21.09 8.75
N TRP A 190 5.58 -22.33 9.16
CA TRP A 190 5.22 -23.43 8.27
C TRP A 190 3.81 -23.89 8.59
N LEU A 191 3.05 -24.20 7.55
CA LEU A 191 1.79 -24.91 7.67
C LEU A 191 2.07 -26.35 7.24
N VAL A 192 2.18 -27.26 8.21
CA VAL A 192 2.41 -28.69 8.00
C VAL A 192 1.12 -29.41 8.36
N ASP A 193 0.73 -30.41 7.57
CA ASP A 193 -0.34 -31.34 7.94
C ASP A 193 0.24 -32.32 8.97
N ASP A 194 -0.30 -32.31 10.20
CA ASP A 194 0.01 -33.30 11.24
C ASP A 194 -0.76 -34.59 10.90
N ASP A 195 -0.25 -35.38 9.95
CA ASP A 195 -0.82 -36.68 9.56
C ASP A 195 -0.18 -37.88 10.30
N ASP A 196 0.44 -37.67 11.46
CA ASP A 196 0.96 -38.73 12.33
C ASP A 196 0.02 -38.94 13.55
N ASP A 197 -1.24 -39.32 13.29
CA ASP A 197 -2.02 -40.09 14.26
C ASP A 197 -1.55 -41.55 14.14
N ASP A 198 -0.67 -41.97 15.05
CA ASP A 198 -0.28 -43.36 15.31
C ASP A 198 -1.50 -44.18 15.76
N ASP A 199 -2.32 -44.64 14.81
CA ASP A 199 -3.28 -45.73 15.02
C ASP A 199 -2.60 -47.09 14.78
N ASP A 200 -2.91 -48.03 15.69
CA ASP A 200 -2.65 -49.48 15.65
C ASP A 200 -1.35 -50.04 16.27
N GLU A 201 -1.17 -49.82 17.58
CA GLU A 201 -0.53 -50.83 18.44
C GLU A 201 -1.50 -52.03 18.62
N PHE A 202 -1.52 -52.91 17.63
CA PHE A 202 -2.28 -54.17 17.67
C PHE A 202 -1.60 -55.14 18.66
N ILE A 203 -2.06 -55.16 19.91
CA ILE A 203 -1.65 -56.17 20.89
C ILE A 203 -2.26 -57.52 20.49
N ASP A 204 -1.41 -58.45 20.05
CA ASP A 204 -1.79 -59.85 19.84
C ASP A 204 -2.16 -60.53 21.18
N PRO A 205 -3.31 -61.21 21.29
CA PRO A 205 -3.62 -62.03 22.45
C PRO A 205 -2.96 -63.42 22.33
N ILE A 206 -2.44 -63.87 23.47
CA ILE A 206 -1.74 -65.15 23.73
C ILE A 206 -2.67 -66.36 23.54
#